data_AF-A0A2E5HL60-F1
#
_entry.id   AF-A0A2E5HL60-F1
#
_cell.length_a   1.000
_cell.length_b   1.000
_cell.length_c   1.000
_cell.angle_alpha   90.00
_cell.angle_beta   90.00
_cell.angle_gamma   90.00
#
_symmetry.space_group_name_H-M   'P 1'
#
loop_
_entity.id
_entity.type
_entity.pdbx_description
1 polymer ?
#
loop_
_entity_poly.entity_id
_entity_poly.type
_entity_poly.pdbx_seq_one_letter_code
_entity_poly.pdbx_strand_id
1 'polypeptide(L)'
;MLGEVMNPLDEVVHRATLTGVAFARFSEETAFLKASSGSGFVTEVDSDHPWKPGEKRAFKVITRPLDPIYCLYTPMKALAALNLSMETPLGQRVEDVVMVSELPWGALHGRFVQTRDETPPQVRITDNALVRSPFTTLRLAPGDTARLHYISRDRGLVEQESRVGWMDMDKLALVQPGLPTFTTTRPTEDEPRSHRDLSYAITQVRRVLNDDNDSVSVRFQISNPGERVGRCSLGMTLMHSTGDSNAEPDEGSVERCRKGVEPGSNTEVVLSFMLPTSAAPLRVGFSGGPSWALDGAHRAP
;
A
#
# COMPACT_ATOMS: atom_id res chain seq x y z
N MET A 1 -15.40 -10.15 7.49
CA MET A 1 -16.64 -10.64 8.15
C MET A 1 -16.28 -11.84 9.02
N LEU A 2 -16.81 -11.89 10.23
CA LEU A 2 -16.62 -12.98 11.19
C LEU A 2 -17.98 -13.38 11.72
N GLY A 3 -18.20 -14.67 11.96
CA GLY A 3 -19.45 -15.16 12.51
C GLY A 3 -19.49 -16.66 12.64
N GLU A 4 -20.70 -17.18 12.88
CA GLU A 4 -20.98 -18.61 12.93
C GLU A 4 -22.18 -18.92 12.03
N VAL A 5 -22.15 -20.07 11.38
CA VAL A 5 -23.29 -20.61 10.63
C VAL A 5 -23.60 -22.00 11.16
N MET A 6 -24.88 -22.35 11.21
CA MET A 6 -25.35 -23.67 11.64
C MET A 6 -25.59 -24.54 10.42
N ASN A 7 -25.34 -25.85 10.52
CA ASN A 7 -25.64 -26.77 9.44
C ASN A 7 -27.15 -26.74 9.19
N PRO A 8 -27.62 -26.27 8.01
CA PRO A 8 -29.06 -26.14 7.73
C PRO A 8 -29.68 -27.48 7.32
N LEU A 9 -28.86 -28.51 7.07
CA LEU A 9 -29.31 -29.84 6.69
C LEU A 9 -29.45 -30.72 7.94
N ASP A 10 -30.43 -31.62 7.92
CA ASP A 10 -30.56 -32.70 8.91
C ASP A 10 -29.61 -33.88 8.59
N GLU A 11 -28.53 -33.60 7.85
CA GLU A 11 -27.56 -34.57 7.35
C GLU A 11 -26.12 -34.11 7.61
N VAL A 12 -25.19 -35.07 7.59
CA VAL A 12 -23.75 -34.78 7.69
C VAL A 12 -23.27 -34.17 6.38
N VAL A 13 -22.53 -33.07 6.48
CA VAL A 13 -21.86 -32.41 5.35
C VAL A 13 -20.36 -32.74 5.41
N HIS A 14 -19.81 -33.29 4.33
CA HIS A 14 -18.39 -33.68 4.26
C HIS A 14 -17.56 -32.77 3.35
N ARG A 15 -18.18 -31.75 2.78
CA ARG A 15 -17.50 -30.64 2.12
C ARG A 15 -18.35 -29.38 2.21
N ALA A 16 -17.78 -28.28 2.66
CA ALA A 16 -18.47 -26.99 2.63
C ALA A 16 -17.51 -25.85 2.27
N THR A 17 -18.01 -24.89 1.52
CA THR A 17 -17.32 -23.64 1.18
C THR A 17 -18.27 -22.48 1.43
N LEU A 18 -17.87 -21.57 2.31
CA LEU A 18 -18.51 -20.30 2.52
C LEU A 18 -17.71 -19.22 1.79
N THR A 19 -18.33 -18.57 0.81
CA THR A 19 -17.75 -17.45 0.09
C THR A 19 -18.50 -16.17 0.42
N GLY A 20 -17.84 -15.03 0.27
CA GLY A 20 -18.48 -13.73 0.44
C GLY A 20 -18.27 -12.83 -0.77
N VAL A 21 -19.26 -12.01 -1.03
CA VAL A 21 -19.19 -10.95 -2.02
C VAL A 21 -19.62 -9.66 -1.34
N ALA A 22 -18.79 -8.63 -1.37
CA ALA A 22 -19.24 -7.28 -1.08
C ALA A 22 -19.51 -6.57 -2.42
N PHE A 23 -20.57 -5.79 -2.49
CA PHE A 23 -20.86 -4.95 -3.65
C PHE A 23 -21.16 -3.53 -3.21
N ALA A 24 -20.68 -2.58 -4.01
CA ALA A 24 -20.98 -1.17 -3.85
C ALA A 24 -21.60 -0.68 -5.17
N ARG A 25 -22.83 -0.18 -5.10
CA ARG A 25 -23.54 0.42 -6.22
C ARG A 25 -23.37 1.93 -6.17
N PHE A 26 -22.85 2.46 -7.27
CA PHE A 26 -22.76 3.88 -7.58
C PHE A 26 -23.84 4.22 -8.62
N SER A 27 -24.01 5.50 -8.95
CA SER A 27 -25.08 5.97 -9.87
C SER A 27 -25.06 5.25 -11.22
N GLU A 28 -23.86 5.05 -11.79
CA GLU A 28 -23.70 4.49 -13.14
C GLU A 28 -22.97 3.13 -13.16
N GLU A 29 -22.44 2.67 -12.03
CA GLU A 29 -21.63 1.45 -11.97
C GLU A 29 -21.81 0.65 -10.69
N THR A 30 -21.52 -0.65 -10.76
CA THR A 30 -21.48 -1.52 -9.57
C THR A 30 -20.11 -2.17 -9.46
N ALA A 31 -19.42 -1.90 -8.36
CA ALA A 31 -18.16 -2.55 -8.03
C ALA A 31 -18.43 -3.83 -7.24
N PHE A 32 -17.83 -4.94 -7.67
CA PHE A 32 -17.93 -6.25 -7.01
C PHE A 32 -16.60 -6.66 -6.39
N LEU A 33 -16.62 -6.95 -5.09
CA LEU A 33 -15.49 -7.46 -4.32
C LEU A 33 -15.76 -8.90 -3.94
N LYS A 34 -15.11 -9.82 -4.64
CA LYS A 34 -15.18 -11.24 -4.32
C LYS A 34 -14.25 -11.58 -3.16
N ALA A 35 -14.60 -12.60 -2.38
CA ALA A 35 -13.76 -13.18 -1.34
C ALA A 35 -12.36 -13.53 -1.90
N SER A 36 -11.34 -13.38 -1.06
CA SER A 36 -10.06 -14.04 -1.29
C SER A 36 -10.27 -15.56 -1.28
N SER A 37 -9.52 -16.29 -2.12
CA SER A 37 -9.61 -17.73 -2.27
C SER A 37 -9.58 -18.48 -0.92
N GLY A 38 -10.47 -19.47 -0.75
CA GLY A 38 -10.54 -20.33 0.43
C GLY A 38 -11.96 -20.82 0.74
N SER A 39 -12.10 -21.73 1.71
CA SER A 39 -13.39 -22.27 2.17
C SER A 39 -14.18 -21.30 3.06
N GLY A 40 -13.58 -20.20 3.51
CA GLY A 40 -14.19 -19.20 4.39
C GLY A 40 -14.47 -19.66 5.83
N PHE A 41 -14.46 -20.97 6.10
CA PHE A 41 -14.53 -21.52 7.45
C PHE A 41 -13.19 -21.42 8.18
N VAL A 42 -13.22 -21.24 9.51
CA VAL A 42 -12.00 -21.22 10.33
C VAL A 42 -11.38 -22.61 10.41
N THR A 43 -12.22 -23.64 10.51
CA THR A 43 -11.84 -25.05 10.39
C THR A 43 -12.51 -25.59 9.13
N GLU A 44 -11.73 -26.18 8.23
CA GLU A 44 -12.26 -26.73 6.99
C GLU A 44 -13.32 -27.81 7.28
N VAL A 45 -14.34 -27.85 6.43
CA VAL A 45 -15.34 -28.91 6.43
C VAL A 45 -14.96 -29.85 5.32
N ASP A 46 -14.47 -31.02 5.70
CA ASP A 46 -13.99 -32.07 4.82
C ASP A 46 -14.44 -33.44 5.35
N SER A 47 -13.92 -34.53 4.77
CA SER A 47 -14.31 -35.88 5.17
C SER A 47 -13.70 -36.31 6.51
N ASP A 48 -12.60 -35.69 6.93
CA ASP A 48 -11.93 -35.95 8.22
C ASP A 48 -12.55 -35.09 9.34
N HIS A 49 -13.09 -33.93 8.99
CA HIS A 49 -13.75 -32.96 9.87
C HIS A 49 -15.18 -32.65 9.38
N PRO A 50 -16.07 -33.68 9.35
CA PRO A 50 -17.42 -33.49 8.84
C PRO A 50 -18.22 -32.55 9.73
N TRP A 51 -19.13 -31.80 9.10
CA TRP A 51 -20.03 -30.88 9.76
C TRP A 51 -21.36 -31.57 10.06
N LYS A 52 -21.65 -31.78 11.35
CA LYS A 52 -22.79 -32.58 11.80
C LYS A 52 -24.10 -31.77 11.80
N PRO A 53 -25.26 -32.44 11.75
CA PRO A 53 -26.56 -31.77 11.90
C PRO A 53 -26.63 -30.95 13.19
N GLY A 54 -27.14 -29.72 13.11
CA GLY A 54 -27.28 -28.81 14.25
C GLY A 54 -25.98 -28.22 14.82
N GLU A 55 -24.81 -28.62 14.32
CA GLU A 55 -23.52 -28.07 14.73
C GLU A 55 -23.30 -26.67 14.15
N LYS A 56 -22.68 -25.78 14.92
CA LYS A 56 -22.25 -24.45 14.44
C LYS A 56 -20.78 -24.47 14.03
N ARG A 57 -20.46 -23.78 12.93
CA ARG A 57 -19.08 -23.59 12.46
C ARG A 57 -18.75 -22.11 12.34
N ALA A 58 -17.62 -21.73 12.94
CA ALA A 58 -17.09 -20.39 12.84
C ALA A 58 -16.51 -20.14 11.44
N PHE A 59 -16.71 -18.93 10.93
CA PHE A 59 -16.20 -18.50 9.65
C PHE A 59 -15.48 -17.16 9.71
N LYS A 60 -14.54 -16.98 8.79
CA LYS A 60 -13.82 -15.74 8.53
C LYS A 60 -13.71 -15.53 7.03
N VAL A 61 -14.49 -14.58 6.51
CA VAL A 61 -14.46 -14.20 5.10
C VAL A 61 -13.82 -12.83 4.95
N ILE A 62 -12.77 -12.77 4.15
CA ILE A 62 -12.06 -11.54 3.77
C ILE A 62 -12.30 -11.32 2.28
N THR A 63 -12.83 -10.16 1.91
CA THR A 63 -12.96 -9.77 0.50
C THR A 63 -11.66 -9.15 0.01
N ARG A 64 -11.44 -9.20 -1.31
CA ARG A 64 -10.39 -8.38 -1.92
C ARG A 64 -10.62 -6.90 -1.58
N PRO A 65 -9.55 -6.10 -1.44
CA PRO A 65 -9.68 -4.67 -1.20
C PRO A 65 -10.39 -4.01 -2.39
N LEU A 66 -11.20 -2.99 -2.09
CA LEU A 66 -11.79 -2.13 -3.10
C LEU A 66 -10.69 -1.33 -3.81
N ASP A 67 -10.84 -1.10 -5.11
CA ASP A 67 -9.94 -0.17 -5.80
C ASP A 67 -10.06 1.21 -5.10
N PRO A 68 -8.93 1.81 -4.67
CA PRO A 68 -8.93 3.09 -3.95
C PRO A 68 -9.71 4.20 -4.62
N ILE A 69 -9.89 4.15 -5.95
CA ILE A 69 -10.69 5.11 -6.70
C ILE A 69 -12.13 5.19 -6.19
N TYR A 70 -12.75 4.06 -5.86
CA TYR A 70 -14.14 4.01 -5.39
C TYR A 70 -14.30 4.55 -3.97
N CYS A 71 -13.23 4.58 -3.18
CA CYS A 71 -13.24 5.15 -1.82
C CYS A 71 -13.40 6.68 -1.83
N LEU A 72 -13.24 7.35 -2.98
CA LEU A 72 -13.45 8.79 -3.16
C LEU A 72 -14.88 9.13 -3.65
N TYR A 73 -15.73 8.12 -3.86
CA TYR A 73 -17.13 8.31 -4.22
C TYR A 73 -18.05 7.86 -3.09
N THR A 74 -19.25 8.45 -3.02
CA THR A 74 -20.29 7.98 -2.10
C THR A 74 -21.16 6.96 -2.84
N PRO A 75 -21.21 5.68 -2.43
CA PRO A 75 -22.11 4.72 -3.04
C PRO A 75 -23.56 5.03 -2.66
N MET A 76 -24.49 4.71 -3.55
CA MET A 76 -25.92 4.72 -3.27
C MET A 76 -26.30 3.57 -2.33
N LYS A 77 -25.60 2.44 -2.45
CA LYS A 77 -25.85 1.23 -1.67
C LYS A 77 -24.59 0.38 -1.55
N ALA A 78 -24.31 -0.15 -0.37
CA ALA A 78 -23.25 -1.12 -0.15
C ALA A 78 -23.81 -2.34 0.60
N LEU A 79 -23.63 -3.53 0.05
CA LEU A 79 -24.10 -4.78 0.64
C LEU A 79 -22.97 -5.81 0.71
N ALA A 80 -23.05 -6.70 1.69
CA ALA A 80 -22.33 -7.96 1.72
C ALA A 80 -23.31 -9.11 1.60
N ALA A 81 -22.95 -10.11 0.81
CA ALA A 81 -23.62 -11.39 0.72
C ALA A 81 -22.65 -12.52 1.08
N LEU A 82 -23.13 -13.53 1.81
CA LEU A 82 -22.42 -14.78 2.05
C LEU A 82 -23.16 -15.91 1.33
N ASN A 83 -22.42 -16.66 0.51
CA ASN A 83 -22.93 -17.82 -0.21
C ASN A 83 -22.29 -19.07 0.38
N LEU A 84 -23.11 -20.04 0.74
CA LEU A 84 -22.73 -21.33 1.27
C LEU A 84 -22.94 -22.39 0.19
N SER A 85 -21.89 -23.14 -0.13
CA SER A 85 -21.95 -24.34 -0.97
C SER A 85 -21.59 -25.55 -0.11
N MET A 86 -22.41 -26.59 -0.15
CA MET A 86 -22.27 -27.80 0.66
C MET A 86 -22.43 -29.05 -0.20
N GLU A 87 -21.72 -30.10 0.16
CA GLU A 87 -21.84 -31.44 -0.43
C GLU A 87 -22.04 -32.46 0.69
N THR A 88 -23.05 -33.33 0.55
CA THR A 88 -23.26 -34.47 1.45
C THR A 88 -22.45 -35.68 0.95
N PRO A 89 -22.14 -36.67 1.81
CA PRO A 89 -21.41 -37.88 1.40
C PRO A 89 -22.03 -38.65 0.24
N LEU A 90 -23.34 -38.49 0.01
CA LEU A 90 -24.08 -39.11 -1.10
C LEU A 90 -23.97 -38.31 -2.41
N GLY A 91 -23.20 -37.22 -2.42
CA GLY A 91 -22.98 -36.35 -3.58
C GLY A 91 -24.08 -35.33 -3.82
N GLN A 92 -25.02 -35.14 -2.87
CA GLN A 92 -26.01 -34.07 -2.97
C GLN A 92 -25.32 -32.73 -2.75
N ARG A 93 -25.53 -31.79 -3.67
CA ARG A 93 -25.01 -30.42 -3.59
C ARG A 93 -26.12 -29.43 -3.27
N VAL A 94 -25.84 -28.54 -2.34
CA VAL A 94 -26.73 -27.45 -1.93
C VAL A 94 -25.95 -26.15 -2.00
N GLU A 95 -26.53 -25.15 -2.66
CA GLU A 95 -26.00 -23.79 -2.72
C GLU A 95 -27.07 -22.82 -2.19
N ASP A 96 -26.71 -21.95 -1.26
CA ASP A 96 -27.65 -21.02 -0.64
C ASP A 96 -26.98 -19.69 -0.26
N VAL A 97 -27.78 -18.62 -0.20
CA VAL A 97 -27.37 -17.30 0.28
C VAL A 97 -27.76 -17.19 1.75
N VAL A 98 -26.79 -17.41 2.64
CA VAL A 98 -27.05 -17.51 4.08
C VAL A 98 -27.09 -16.17 4.81
N MET A 99 -26.60 -15.10 4.17
CA MET A 99 -26.65 -13.76 4.73
C MET A 99 -26.60 -12.71 3.62
N VAL A 100 -27.45 -11.70 3.71
CA VAL A 100 -27.29 -10.42 3.00
C VAL A 100 -27.42 -9.31 4.03
N SER A 101 -26.44 -8.42 4.10
CA SER A 101 -26.43 -7.32 5.06
C SER A 101 -25.96 -6.03 4.41
N GLU A 102 -26.51 -4.91 4.87
CA GLU A 102 -25.99 -3.59 4.53
C GLU A 102 -24.64 -3.37 5.20
N LEU A 103 -23.68 -2.89 4.41
CA LEU A 103 -22.35 -2.54 4.91
C LEU A 103 -22.33 -1.05 5.25
N PRO A 104 -21.98 -0.67 6.49
CA PRO A 104 -21.68 0.72 6.78
C PRO A 104 -20.45 1.14 5.94
N TRP A 105 -20.58 2.21 5.17
CA TRP A 105 -19.53 2.64 4.23
C TRP A 105 -18.17 2.88 4.92
N GLY A 106 -18.19 3.40 6.15
CA GLY A 106 -16.99 3.60 6.96
C GLY A 106 -16.22 2.32 7.31
N ALA A 107 -16.79 1.13 7.09
CA ALA A 107 -16.10 -0.15 7.27
C ALA A 107 -15.27 -0.58 6.05
N LEU A 108 -15.35 0.14 4.91
CA LEU A 108 -14.53 -0.10 3.74
C LEU A 108 -13.28 0.79 3.79
N HIS A 109 -12.11 0.17 3.90
CA HIS A 109 -10.83 0.86 4.08
C HIS A 109 -9.99 0.87 2.80
N GLY A 110 -9.52 2.05 2.41
CA GLY A 110 -8.41 2.25 1.47
C GLY A 110 -7.29 3.03 2.17
N ARG A 111 -6.02 2.72 1.87
CA ARG A 111 -4.87 3.47 2.42
C ARG A 111 -4.56 4.67 1.53
N PHE A 112 -5.05 5.85 1.90
CA PHE A 112 -4.72 7.08 1.17
C PHE A 112 -3.31 7.58 1.47
N VAL A 113 -2.75 8.37 0.55
CA VAL A 113 -1.54 9.17 0.78
C VAL A 113 -1.92 10.28 1.75
N GLN A 114 -1.62 10.10 3.02
CA GLN A 114 -1.78 11.12 4.05
C GLN A 114 -0.47 11.87 4.25
N THR A 115 -0.54 13.19 4.24
CA THR A 115 0.49 14.06 4.81
C THR A 115 0.18 14.30 6.29
N ARG A 116 1.13 14.85 7.06
CA ARG A 116 0.91 15.23 8.46
C ARG A 116 -0.29 16.17 8.66
N ASP A 117 -0.69 16.89 7.60
CA ASP A 117 -1.73 17.92 7.64
C ASP A 117 -3.06 17.45 7.02
N GLU A 118 -3.29 16.13 6.94
CA GLU A 118 -4.50 15.45 6.43
C GLU A 118 -4.88 15.75 4.96
N THR A 119 -4.19 16.68 4.31
CA THR A 119 -4.49 17.15 2.96
C THR A 119 -3.64 16.39 1.94
N PRO A 120 -4.25 15.89 0.84
CA PRO A 120 -3.52 15.22 -0.21
C PRO A 120 -2.51 16.18 -0.89
N PRO A 121 -1.29 15.73 -1.22
CA PRO A 121 -0.27 16.57 -1.85
C PRO A 121 -0.71 17.05 -3.23
N GLN A 122 -0.33 18.27 -3.59
CA GLN A 122 -0.54 18.80 -4.95
C GLN A 122 0.56 18.34 -5.90
N VAL A 123 0.14 17.99 -7.10
CA VAL A 123 0.99 17.56 -8.22
C VAL A 123 0.67 18.39 -9.46
N ARG A 124 1.71 18.71 -10.22
CA ARG A 124 1.68 19.34 -11.52
C ARG A 124 1.79 18.28 -12.60
N ILE A 125 1.02 18.46 -13.65
CA ILE A 125 1.04 17.62 -14.83
C ILE A 125 2.23 18.03 -15.70
N THR A 126 3.10 17.07 -16.06
CA THR A 126 4.34 17.34 -16.81
C THR A 126 4.18 17.18 -18.31
N ASP A 127 3.22 16.36 -18.75
CA ASP A 127 2.89 16.11 -20.15
C ASP A 127 1.37 15.91 -20.30
N ASN A 128 0.85 15.96 -21.53
CA ASN A 128 -0.54 15.64 -21.82
C ASN A 128 -0.90 14.29 -21.20
N ALA A 129 -1.83 14.34 -20.26
CA ALA A 129 -2.20 13.19 -19.47
C ALA A 129 -3.70 12.95 -19.54
N LEU A 130 -4.08 11.71 -19.31
CA LEU A 130 -5.47 11.32 -19.31
C LEU A 130 -5.78 10.65 -17.99
N VAL A 131 -6.65 11.31 -17.23
CA VAL A 131 -7.18 10.83 -15.98
C VAL A 131 -8.38 9.95 -16.30
N ARG A 132 -8.29 8.66 -15.98
CA ARG A 132 -9.38 7.70 -16.21
C ARG A 132 -9.94 7.19 -14.91
N SER A 133 -11.25 7.25 -14.80
CA SER A 133 -12.01 6.44 -13.86
C SER A 133 -13.16 5.76 -14.59
N PRO A 134 -13.86 4.87 -13.90
CA PRO A 134 -15.08 4.31 -14.44
C PRO A 134 -16.18 5.37 -14.69
N PHE A 135 -16.13 6.52 -13.99
CA PHE A 135 -17.13 7.60 -14.08
C PHE A 135 -16.68 8.84 -14.86
N THR A 136 -15.38 9.01 -15.08
CA THR A 136 -14.83 10.22 -15.70
C THR A 136 -13.65 9.89 -16.59
N THR A 137 -13.59 10.56 -17.74
CA THR A 137 -12.37 10.68 -18.51
C THR A 137 -12.07 12.16 -18.68
N LEU A 138 -10.89 12.59 -18.23
CA LEU A 138 -10.45 13.96 -18.26
C LEU A 138 -9.07 14.04 -18.92
N ARG A 139 -8.90 15.03 -19.82
CA ARG A 139 -7.62 15.36 -20.44
C ARG A 139 -7.00 16.50 -19.65
N LEU A 140 -5.78 16.29 -19.18
CA LEU A 140 -4.99 17.30 -18.49
C LEU A 140 -3.86 17.75 -19.39
N ALA A 141 -3.64 19.07 -19.42
CA ALA A 141 -2.56 19.70 -20.14
C ALA A 141 -1.31 19.83 -19.23
N PRO A 142 -0.10 19.92 -19.83
CA PRO A 142 1.10 20.25 -19.07
C PRO A 142 0.92 21.58 -18.32
N GLY A 143 1.31 21.60 -17.05
CA GLY A 143 1.16 22.77 -16.17
C GLY A 143 -0.10 22.76 -15.31
N ASP A 144 -1.10 21.94 -15.65
CA ASP A 144 -2.28 21.74 -14.80
C ASP A 144 -1.86 21.20 -13.42
N THR A 145 -2.70 21.45 -12.42
CA THR A 145 -2.49 20.93 -11.06
C THR A 145 -3.62 19.98 -10.65
N ALA A 146 -3.28 18.97 -9.86
CA ALA A 146 -4.20 18.00 -9.29
C ALA A 146 -3.76 17.62 -7.87
N ARG A 147 -4.64 16.98 -7.11
CA ARG A 147 -4.34 16.41 -5.79
C ARG A 147 -4.06 14.93 -5.93
N LEU A 148 -3.03 14.40 -5.27
CA LEU A 148 -2.66 12.98 -5.33
C LEU A 148 -3.14 12.23 -4.09
N HIS A 149 -4.07 11.29 -4.26
CA HIS A 149 -4.72 10.55 -3.17
C HIS A 149 -4.13 9.16 -2.93
N TYR A 150 -3.58 8.52 -3.96
CA TYR A 150 -3.06 7.15 -3.86
C TYR A 150 -1.94 6.95 -4.89
N ILE A 151 -0.96 6.09 -4.57
CA ILE A 151 0.07 5.64 -5.53
C ILE A 151 0.04 4.12 -5.61
N SER A 152 -0.12 3.59 -6.81
CA SER A 152 -0.13 2.16 -7.12
C SER A 152 0.83 1.86 -8.25
N ARG A 153 2.00 1.28 -7.93
CA ARG A 153 3.05 0.93 -8.91
C ARG A 153 3.44 2.13 -9.80
N ASP A 154 2.94 2.14 -11.02
CA ASP A 154 3.18 3.08 -12.11
C ASP A 154 2.09 4.15 -12.25
N ARG A 155 1.06 4.14 -11.38
CA ARG A 155 -0.09 5.06 -11.47
C ARG A 155 -0.38 5.79 -10.17
N GLY A 156 -0.77 7.06 -10.29
CA GLY A 156 -1.30 7.90 -9.23
C GLY A 156 -2.83 8.07 -9.38
N LEU A 157 -3.55 8.00 -8.27
CA LEU A 157 -4.95 8.39 -8.19
C LEU A 157 -5.00 9.89 -7.91
N VAL A 158 -5.46 10.66 -8.89
CA VAL A 158 -5.49 12.11 -8.82
C VAL A 158 -6.91 12.66 -8.82
N GLU A 159 -7.10 13.80 -8.15
CA GLU A 159 -8.33 14.60 -8.17
C GLU A 159 -8.05 15.98 -8.76
N GLN A 160 -8.83 16.38 -9.76
CA GLN A 160 -8.86 17.74 -10.28
C GLN A 160 -10.32 18.18 -10.50
N GLU A 161 -10.69 19.36 -10.01
CA GLU A 161 -12.06 19.91 -10.17
C GLU A 161 -13.16 18.90 -9.78
N SER A 162 -12.97 18.20 -8.66
CA SER A 162 -13.88 17.14 -8.18
C SER A 162 -14.02 15.91 -9.09
N ARG A 163 -13.16 15.78 -10.12
CA ARG A 163 -13.03 14.59 -10.95
C ARG A 163 -11.82 13.78 -10.50
N VAL A 164 -12.04 12.50 -10.25
CA VAL A 164 -11.01 11.58 -9.76
C VAL A 164 -10.67 10.57 -10.84
N GLY A 165 -9.39 10.23 -11.01
CA GLY A 165 -8.99 9.12 -11.87
C GLY A 165 -7.54 8.67 -11.71
N TRP A 166 -7.26 7.51 -12.27
CA TRP A 166 -5.91 6.98 -12.40
C TRP A 166 -5.16 7.67 -13.54
N MET A 167 -3.89 7.91 -13.32
CA MET A 167 -2.97 8.51 -14.27
C MET A 167 -1.57 7.97 -14.07
N ASP A 168 -0.77 7.94 -15.13
CA ASP A 168 0.61 7.46 -15.07
C ASP A 168 1.50 8.39 -14.23
N MET A 169 2.37 7.80 -13.40
CA MET A 169 3.23 8.52 -12.46
C MET A 169 4.34 9.32 -13.16
N ASP A 170 4.76 8.93 -14.36
CA ASP A 170 5.75 9.65 -15.17
C ASP A 170 5.25 11.03 -15.64
N LYS A 171 3.92 11.22 -15.64
CA LYS A 171 3.24 12.48 -15.99
C LYS A 171 3.01 13.40 -14.80
N LEU A 172 3.53 13.04 -13.63
CA LEU A 172 3.34 13.73 -12.37
C LEU A 172 4.64 14.31 -11.82
N ALA A 173 4.61 15.59 -11.48
CA ALA A 173 5.64 16.25 -10.67
C ALA A 173 5.01 16.85 -9.42
N LEU A 174 5.62 16.71 -8.25
CA LEU A 174 5.11 17.39 -7.04
C LEU A 174 5.20 18.92 -7.21
N VAL A 175 4.14 19.64 -6.86
CA VAL A 175 4.16 21.11 -6.82
C VAL A 175 4.94 21.52 -5.58
N GLN A 176 6.22 21.89 -5.74
CA GLN A 176 7.00 22.49 -4.66
C GLN A 176 6.81 24.02 -4.64
N PRO A 177 6.41 24.64 -3.52
CA PRO A 177 6.56 26.07 -3.33
C PRO A 177 8.04 26.38 -3.03
N GLY A 178 8.80 26.81 -4.03
CA GLY A 178 10.16 27.36 -3.89
C GLY A 178 11.25 26.33 -3.54
N LEU A 179 12.45 26.52 -4.09
CA LEU A 179 13.64 25.68 -3.89
C LEU A 179 14.03 25.60 -2.39
N PRO A 180 14.11 24.41 -1.76
CA PRO A 180 14.60 24.27 -0.41
C PRO A 180 16.04 23.74 -0.33
N THR A 181 16.82 24.32 0.58
CA THR A 181 18.03 23.76 1.17
C THR A 181 17.62 22.77 2.26
N PHE A 182 18.10 21.53 2.22
CA PHE A 182 17.63 20.46 3.12
C PHE A 182 18.40 20.43 4.45
N THR A 183 17.67 20.55 5.57
CA THR A 183 18.14 20.16 6.91
C THR A 183 16.98 19.45 7.61
N THR A 184 17.14 18.19 8.00
CA THR A 184 16.10 17.43 8.71
C THR A 184 16.42 17.29 10.19
N THR A 185 15.47 17.73 11.02
CA THR A 185 15.29 17.33 12.42
C THR A 185 14.82 15.88 12.48
N ARG A 186 15.28 15.13 13.50
CA ARG A 186 14.95 13.71 13.75
C ARG A 186 13.45 13.40 13.54
N PRO A 187 13.09 12.26 12.90
CA PRO A 187 11.76 11.70 13.09
C PRO A 187 11.59 11.36 14.58
N THR A 188 10.52 11.89 15.16
CA THR A 188 10.03 11.49 16.48
C THR A 188 9.83 9.98 16.51
N GLU A 189 10.38 9.36 17.56
CA GLU A 189 10.18 7.97 17.95
C GLU A 189 8.72 7.56 17.72
N ASP A 190 8.49 6.65 16.77
CA ASP A 190 7.65 5.47 16.96
C ASP A 190 7.63 4.62 15.67
N GLU A 191 7.79 3.32 15.84
CA GLU A 191 7.87 2.24 14.86
C GLU A 191 9.19 2.02 14.08
N PRO A 192 10.16 1.31 14.68
CA PRO A 192 11.16 0.56 13.91
C PRO A 192 10.49 -0.48 12.99
N ARG A 193 10.70 -0.37 11.67
CA ARG A 193 10.26 -1.40 10.70
C ARG A 193 11.40 -2.36 10.40
N SER A 194 11.21 -3.62 10.77
CA SER A 194 12.29 -4.62 10.85
C SER A 194 12.61 -5.24 9.49
N HIS A 195 13.91 -5.27 9.16
CA HIS A 195 14.48 -6.32 8.32
C HIS A 195 15.04 -7.37 9.28
N ARG A 196 14.11 -8.15 9.84
CA ARG A 196 14.23 -9.25 10.83
C ARG A 196 15.05 -9.05 12.13
N ASP A 197 16.02 -8.14 12.23
CA ASP A 197 16.71 -7.79 13.49
C ASP A 197 17.17 -6.32 13.54
N LEU A 198 17.18 -5.61 12.40
CA LEU A 198 17.66 -4.23 12.29
C LEU A 198 16.54 -3.25 11.96
N SER A 199 16.67 -2.05 12.51
CA SER A 199 15.79 -0.89 12.31
C SER A 199 16.54 0.19 11.53
N TYR A 200 15.86 0.87 10.61
CA TYR A 200 16.47 1.88 9.73
C TYR A 200 15.72 3.20 9.86
N ALA A 201 16.45 4.30 10.01
CA ALA A 201 15.91 5.64 10.05
C ALA A 201 16.72 6.54 9.11
N ILE A 202 16.04 7.28 8.23
CA ILE A 202 16.69 8.32 7.42
C ILE A 202 17.01 9.49 8.34
N THR A 203 18.29 9.87 8.42
CA THR A 203 18.75 11.01 9.24
C THR A 203 19.02 12.25 8.40
N GLN A 204 19.42 12.07 7.13
CA GLN A 204 19.71 13.18 6.24
C GLN A 204 19.49 12.80 4.78
N VAL A 205 19.06 13.78 3.98
CA VAL A 205 18.98 13.68 2.52
C VAL A 205 19.66 14.93 1.97
N ARG A 206 20.61 14.77 1.05
CA ARG A 206 21.34 15.87 0.42
C ARG A 206 21.44 15.63 -1.08
N ARG A 207 20.90 16.56 -1.86
CA ARG A 207 21.11 16.62 -3.31
C ARG A 207 22.32 17.49 -3.64
N VAL A 208 23.14 17.05 -4.58
CA VAL A 208 24.28 17.80 -5.11
C VAL A 208 24.09 17.88 -6.63
N LEU A 209 23.97 19.11 -7.12
CA LEU A 209 23.91 19.44 -8.53
C LEU A 209 25.27 19.97 -8.95
N ASN A 210 25.96 19.23 -9.80
CA ASN A 210 27.15 19.69 -10.52
C ASN A 210 26.80 19.81 -12.01
N ASP A 211 27.57 20.60 -12.76
CA ASP A 211 27.31 20.89 -14.17
C ASP A 211 27.15 19.61 -15.03
N ASP A 212 27.82 18.52 -14.64
CA ASP A 212 27.80 17.25 -15.35
C ASP A 212 26.99 16.13 -14.67
N ASN A 213 26.59 16.30 -13.40
CA ASN A 213 25.99 15.21 -12.61
C ASN A 213 25.01 15.71 -11.53
N ASP A 214 23.83 15.11 -11.51
CA ASP A 214 22.84 15.27 -10.44
C ASP A 214 22.88 14.04 -9.55
N SER A 215 23.10 14.24 -8.25
CA SER A 215 23.23 13.14 -7.30
C SER A 215 22.42 13.41 -6.04
N VAL A 216 21.83 12.37 -5.49
CA VAL A 216 21.18 12.40 -4.19
C VAL A 216 21.93 11.47 -3.26
N SER A 217 22.35 12.00 -2.11
CA SER A 217 22.93 11.23 -1.02
C SER A 217 21.92 11.13 0.12
N VAL A 218 21.79 9.94 0.68
CA VAL A 218 20.86 9.64 1.77
C VAL A 218 21.65 8.98 2.88
N ARG A 219 21.57 9.57 4.07
CA ARG A 219 22.18 9.07 5.30
C ARG A 219 21.14 8.35 6.12
N PHE A 220 21.47 7.14 6.55
CA PHE A 220 20.65 6.30 7.39
C PHE A 220 21.36 6.02 8.70
N GLN A 221 20.60 6.01 9.77
CA GLN A 221 20.97 5.37 11.01
C GLN A 221 20.34 3.98 11.06
N ILE A 222 21.17 2.98 11.27
CA ILE A 222 20.80 1.58 11.45
C ILE A 222 20.96 1.24 12.93
N SER A 223 19.87 0.82 13.55
CA SER A 223 19.83 0.42 14.97
C SER A 223 19.58 -1.08 15.08
N ASN A 224 20.28 -1.75 16.00
CA ASN A 224 20.03 -3.15 16.31
C ASN A 224 19.36 -3.29 17.69
N PRO A 225 18.02 -3.35 17.76
CA PRO A 225 17.33 -3.60 19.03
C PRO A 225 17.37 -5.07 19.47
N GLY A 226 17.88 -5.99 18.64
CA GLY A 226 17.93 -7.42 18.94
C GLY A 226 19.12 -7.83 19.81
N GLU A 227 19.16 -9.12 20.17
CA GLU A 227 20.19 -9.71 21.05
C GLU A 227 21.41 -10.26 20.30
N ARG A 228 21.41 -10.22 18.96
CA ARG A 228 22.47 -10.78 18.10
C ARG A 228 22.99 -9.74 17.13
N VAL A 229 24.25 -9.88 16.68
CA VAL A 229 24.82 -9.03 15.63
C VAL A 229 23.96 -9.08 14.37
N GLY A 230 23.42 -7.94 13.95
CA GLY A 230 22.58 -7.83 12.77
C GLY A 230 23.41 -7.58 11.51
N ARG A 231 23.00 -8.19 10.40
CA ARG A 231 23.60 -7.94 9.08
C ARG A 231 22.77 -6.91 8.33
N CYS A 232 23.37 -5.78 7.96
CA CYS A 232 22.69 -4.81 7.11
C CYS A 232 22.84 -5.15 5.63
N SER A 233 21.78 -4.85 4.88
CA SER A 233 21.75 -4.90 3.42
C SER A 233 21.84 -3.47 2.89
N LEU A 234 22.67 -3.24 1.88
CA LEU A 234 22.80 -1.94 1.21
C LEU A 234 22.09 -1.91 -0.16
N GLY A 235 21.31 -2.95 -0.47
CA GLY A 235 20.49 -3.02 -1.69
C GLY A 235 19.28 -2.08 -1.61
N MET A 236 19.51 -0.81 -1.96
CA MET A 236 18.48 0.22 -1.96
C MET A 236 18.28 0.82 -3.35
N THR A 237 17.06 1.26 -3.61
CA THR A 237 16.63 1.88 -4.86
C THR A 237 16.03 3.25 -4.55
N LEU A 238 16.42 4.25 -5.33
CA LEU A 238 15.81 5.57 -5.36
C LEU A 238 14.85 5.62 -6.56
N MET A 239 13.57 5.79 -6.28
CA MET A 239 12.58 6.11 -7.29
C MET A 239 12.59 7.61 -7.53
N HIS A 240 12.62 8.01 -8.80
CA HIS A 240 12.57 9.41 -9.23
C HIS A 240 11.58 9.60 -10.38
N SER A 241 11.32 10.85 -10.75
CA SER A 241 10.28 11.21 -11.75
C SER A 241 10.46 10.63 -13.15
N THR A 242 11.59 10.00 -13.44
CA THR A 242 11.95 9.48 -14.78
C THR A 242 12.32 7.99 -14.78
N GLY A 243 12.24 7.32 -13.62
CA GLY A 243 12.65 5.93 -13.46
C GLY A 243 13.21 5.63 -12.07
N ASP A 244 14.08 4.64 -12.00
CA ASP A 244 14.71 4.19 -10.77
C ASP A 244 16.25 4.18 -10.90
N SER A 245 16.93 4.54 -9.82
CA SER A 245 18.38 4.46 -9.69
C SER A 245 18.77 3.57 -8.52
N ASN A 246 19.84 2.78 -8.70
CA ASN A 246 20.39 1.96 -7.63
C ASN A 246 21.34 2.77 -6.76
N ALA A 247 21.41 2.42 -5.48
CA ALA A 247 22.35 3.01 -4.54
C ALA A 247 23.80 2.61 -4.85
N GLU A 248 24.68 3.59 -4.81
CA GLU A 248 26.13 3.45 -4.71
C GLU A 248 26.54 3.74 -3.25
N PRO A 249 26.83 2.71 -2.44
CA PRO A 249 27.28 2.91 -1.07
C PRO A 249 28.72 3.44 -1.05
N ASP A 250 29.02 4.34 -0.11
CA ASP A 250 30.43 4.71 0.13
C ASP A 250 31.19 3.55 0.78
N GLU A 251 32.52 3.53 0.57
CA GLU A 251 33.41 2.46 1.06
C GLU A 251 33.33 2.28 2.59
N GLY A 252 33.18 3.38 3.34
CA GLY A 252 33.03 3.33 4.79
C GLY A 252 31.71 2.71 5.22
N SER A 253 30.63 2.95 4.48
CA SER A 253 29.31 2.35 4.72
C SER A 253 29.29 0.85 4.42
N VAL A 254 29.97 0.44 3.34
CA VAL A 254 30.19 -0.99 3.04
C VAL A 254 30.93 -1.67 4.18
N GLU A 255 32.02 -1.06 4.67
CA GLU A 255 32.83 -1.65 5.74
C GLU A 255 32.07 -1.76 7.07
N ARG A 256 31.33 -0.71 7.45
CA ARG A 256 30.48 -0.74 8.65
C ARG A 256 29.42 -1.82 8.55
N CYS A 257 28.80 -1.98 7.38
CA CYS A 257 27.81 -3.04 7.19
C CYS A 257 28.40 -4.45 7.14
N ARG A 258 29.61 -4.60 6.60
CA ARG A 258 30.34 -5.88 6.58
C ARG A 258 30.70 -6.36 7.98
N LYS A 259 31.05 -5.44 8.88
CA LYS A 259 31.35 -5.74 10.30
C LYS A 259 30.10 -6.17 11.09
N GLY A 260 28.91 -5.82 10.61
CA GLY A 260 27.66 -6.05 11.32
C GLY A 260 27.37 -4.96 12.35
N VAL A 261 26.11 -4.89 12.79
CA VAL A 261 25.66 -3.92 13.80
C VAL A 261 25.46 -4.67 15.11
N GLU A 262 26.21 -4.31 16.14
CA GLU A 262 26.16 -4.95 17.46
C GLU A 262 24.82 -4.70 18.18
N PRO A 263 24.34 -5.62 19.02
CA PRO A 263 23.16 -5.42 19.88
C PRO A 263 23.21 -4.10 20.66
N GLY A 264 22.10 -3.35 20.65
CA GLY A 264 21.98 -2.06 21.34
C GLY A 264 22.79 -0.90 20.74
N SER A 265 23.46 -1.12 19.60
CA SER A 265 24.29 -0.11 18.93
C SER A 265 23.59 0.53 17.73
N ASN A 266 24.14 1.67 17.31
CA ASN A 266 23.74 2.39 16.11
C ASN A 266 24.94 2.53 15.17
N THR A 267 24.72 2.28 13.88
CA THR A 267 25.69 2.53 12.82
C THR A 267 25.08 3.47 11.79
N GLU A 268 25.89 4.37 11.26
CA GLU A 268 25.45 5.29 10.21
C GLU A 268 25.96 4.84 8.84
N VAL A 269 25.12 4.91 7.81
CA VAL A 269 25.50 4.61 6.43
C VAL A 269 25.04 5.73 5.50
N VAL A 270 25.80 5.97 4.44
CA VAL A 270 25.48 6.93 3.38
C VAL A 270 25.42 6.18 2.06
N LEU A 271 24.34 6.42 1.32
CA LEU A 271 24.13 5.89 -0.02
C LEU A 271 23.99 7.06 -0.98
N SER A 272 24.66 6.98 -2.12
CA SER A 272 24.54 7.97 -3.19
C SER A 272 23.75 7.38 -4.35
N PHE A 273 23.00 8.21 -5.04
CA PHE A 273 22.18 7.83 -6.18
C PHE A 273 22.44 8.83 -7.29
N MET A 274 22.77 8.32 -8.47
CA MET A 274 22.89 9.14 -9.67
C MET A 274 21.49 9.37 -10.24
N LEU A 275 21.17 10.63 -10.52
CA LEU A 275 19.91 11.03 -11.12
C LEU A 275 20.15 11.50 -12.56
N PRO A 276 19.23 11.20 -13.49
CA PRO A 276 19.16 11.93 -14.74
C PRO A 276 18.98 13.41 -14.44
N THR A 277 19.67 14.27 -15.19
CA THR A 277 19.56 15.73 -15.06
C THR A 277 18.08 16.13 -15.04
N SER A 278 17.65 16.90 -14.03
CA SER A 278 16.26 17.34 -13.77
C SER A 278 15.30 16.33 -13.14
N ALA A 279 15.72 15.09 -12.82
CA ALA A 279 14.87 14.14 -12.12
C ALA A 279 14.62 14.59 -10.66
N ALA A 280 13.38 14.54 -10.20
CA ALA A 280 13.06 14.80 -8.80
C ALA A 280 13.13 13.49 -8.01
N PRO A 281 13.90 13.40 -6.91
CA PRO A 281 13.88 12.21 -6.05
C PRO A 281 12.52 12.13 -5.35
N LEU A 282 11.87 10.96 -5.43
CA LEU A 282 10.52 10.76 -4.90
C LEU A 282 10.55 9.87 -3.66
N ARG A 283 11.23 8.72 -3.73
CA ARG A 283 11.22 7.71 -2.67
C ARG A 283 12.51 6.93 -2.64
N VAL A 284 12.94 6.54 -1.45
CA VAL A 284 14.05 5.61 -1.26
C VAL A 284 13.53 4.38 -0.58
N GLY A 285 13.90 3.19 -1.03
CA GLY A 285 13.43 1.94 -0.44
C GLY A 285 14.39 0.79 -0.61
N PHE A 286 14.14 -0.29 0.12
CA PHE A 286 14.86 -1.55 -0.06
C PHE A 286 14.27 -2.36 -1.21
N SER A 287 15.11 -3.10 -1.93
CA SER A 287 14.63 -4.05 -2.94
C SER A 287 13.74 -5.11 -2.28
N GLY A 288 12.42 -5.03 -2.55
CA GLY A 288 11.42 -5.92 -1.95
C GLY A 288 11.00 -5.57 -0.51
N GLY A 289 11.36 -4.39 -0.01
CA GLY A 289 11.12 -3.96 1.37
C GLY A 289 10.37 -2.61 1.50
N PRO A 290 10.37 -2.00 2.70
CA PRO A 290 9.72 -0.71 2.93
C PRO A 290 10.39 0.43 2.15
N SER A 291 9.59 1.44 1.80
CA SER A 291 10.02 2.66 1.10
C SER A 291 9.61 3.91 1.88
N TRP A 292 10.47 4.92 1.90
CA TRP A 292 10.25 6.22 2.53
C TRP A 292 10.08 7.31 1.47
N ALA A 293 9.08 8.17 1.65
CA ALA A 293 8.99 9.40 0.90
C ALA A 293 10.07 10.37 1.41
N LEU A 294 10.68 11.14 0.51
CA LEU A 294 11.60 12.20 0.87
C LEU A 294 10.78 13.50 0.98
N ASP A 295 10.23 13.78 2.16
CA ASP A 295 9.42 14.97 2.40
C ASP A 295 10.29 16.23 2.48
N GLY A 296 9.95 17.24 1.67
CA GLY A 296 10.51 18.58 1.79
C GLY A 296 9.78 19.37 2.88
N ALA A 297 10.42 19.55 4.04
CA ALA A 297 9.90 20.39 5.11
C ALA A 297 10.48 21.81 5.07
N HIS A 298 9.59 22.80 5.20
CA HIS A 298 9.83 24.25 5.13
C HIS A 298 10.10 24.90 6.51
N ARG A 299 10.81 26.05 6.45
CA ARG A 299 10.91 27.22 7.37
C ARG A 299 11.47 27.08 8.79
N ALA A 300 12.50 27.89 9.07
CA ALA A 300 12.47 29.05 10.00
C ALA A 300 13.88 29.67 10.16
N PRO A 301 14.00 30.87 10.74
CA PRO A 301 13.45 32.18 10.36
C PRO A 301 14.37 32.99 9.42
#